data_AF-A0A1M3EW56-F1
#
_entry.id   AF-A0A1M3EW56-F1
#
_cell.length_a   1.000
_cell.length_b   1.000
_cell.length_c   1.000
_cell.angle_alpha   90.00
_cell.angle_beta   90.00
_cell.angle_gamma   90.00
#
_symmetry.space_group_name_H-M   'P 1'
#
loop_
_entity.id
_entity.type
_entity.pdbx_description
1 polymer ?
#
loop_
_entity_poly.entity_id
_entity_poly.type
_entity_poly.pdbx_seq_one_letter_code
_entity_poly.pdbx_strand_id
1 'polypeptide(L)'
;MGTDAAKHVIPAGSDGARRQTLLDLIASAHDVIPVANATERATVLAGLVAAGRNPAIAPVYVDQLDVGLVLRNVTTSDANWATIANDSTAWTTPTLVNGWLVYSNPPYESPAYRKLNGVVYLAGFIKSGSTGTIFTLPAGFRPTKVATFVVASGTGSAVVAVNSTTLPADGQVQVAAYGSGGSNANVSLRGISFPAEV
;
A
#
# COMPACT_ATOMS: atom_id res chain seq x y z
N MET A 1 -13.91 -38.88 -32.31
CA MET A 1 -13.73 -38.53 -30.88
C MET A 1 -13.00 -39.68 -30.24
N GLY A 2 -11.80 -39.45 -29.72
CA GLY A 2 -11.09 -40.44 -28.92
C GLY A 2 -11.52 -40.32 -27.46
N THR A 3 -11.73 -41.46 -26.80
CA THR A 3 -11.83 -41.51 -25.34
C THR A 3 -10.49 -41.90 -24.76
N ASP A 4 -10.04 -41.19 -23.73
CA ASP A 4 -8.82 -41.58 -23.01
C ASP A 4 -9.06 -42.84 -22.15
N ALA A 5 -8.00 -43.37 -21.55
CA ALA A 5 -8.06 -44.54 -20.68
C ALA A 5 -8.93 -44.34 -19.42
N ALA A 6 -9.30 -43.10 -19.09
CA ALA A 6 -10.24 -42.73 -18.02
C ALA A 6 -11.68 -42.53 -18.54
N LYS A 7 -11.95 -42.85 -19.81
CA LYS A 7 -13.25 -42.74 -20.50
C LYS A 7 -13.78 -41.29 -20.61
N HIS A 8 -12.91 -40.30 -20.55
CA HIS A 8 -13.31 -38.93 -20.87
C HIS A 8 -13.45 -38.76 -22.39
N VAL A 9 -14.52 -38.09 -22.81
CA VAL A 9 -14.73 -37.71 -24.21
C VAL A 9 -13.86 -36.50 -24.52
N ILE A 10 -12.80 -36.67 -25.33
CA ILE A 10 -11.93 -35.55 -25.74
C ILE A 10 -12.68 -34.70 -26.79
N PRO A 11 -12.98 -33.42 -26.51
CA PRO A 11 -13.69 -32.55 -27.46
C PRO A 11 -12.83 -32.25 -28.69
N ALA A 12 -13.41 -32.36 -29.89
CA ALA A 12 -12.75 -31.92 -31.12
C ALA A 12 -12.83 -30.38 -31.25
N GLY A 13 -11.78 -29.76 -31.77
CA GLY A 13 -11.53 -28.31 -31.71
C GLY A 13 -12.52 -27.36 -32.39
N SER A 14 -13.62 -27.86 -32.95
CA SER A 14 -14.66 -27.10 -33.65
C SER A 14 -15.96 -26.88 -32.84
N ASP A 15 -16.06 -27.44 -31.63
CA ASP A 15 -17.30 -27.40 -30.84
C ASP A 15 -17.37 -26.11 -29.99
N GLY A 16 -17.92 -25.04 -30.58
CA GLY A 16 -17.94 -23.69 -29.99
C GLY A 16 -18.58 -23.60 -28.61
N ALA A 17 -19.65 -24.38 -28.36
CA ALA A 17 -20.32 -24.43 -27.07
C ALA A 17 -19.44 -25.01 -25.96
N ARG A 18 -18.66 -26.06 -26.25
CA ARG A 18 -17.77 -26.70 -25.28
C ARG A 18 -16.52 -25.87 -25.00
N ARG A 19 -16.01 -25.14 -26.00
CA ARG A 19 -14.95 -24.13 -25.81
C ARG A 19 -15.46 -23.00 -24.90
N GLN A 20 -16.69 -22.52 -25.11
CA GLN A 20 -17.28 -21.50 -24.25
C GLN A 20 -17.44 -22.01 -22.81
N THR A 21 -17.93 -23.24 -22.61
CA THR A 21 -18.01 -23.84 -21.27
C THR A 21 -16.65 -23.98 -20.59
N LEU A 22 -15.59 -24.32 -21.36
CA LEU A 22 -14.23 -24.35 -20.83
C LEU A 22 -13.70 -22.95 -20.48
N LEU A 23 -13.99 -21.94 -21.31
CA LEU A 23 -13.64 -20.54 -21.02
C LEU A 23 -14.40 -20.02 -19.79
N ASP A 24 -15.68 -20.34 -19.67
CA ASP A 24 -16.52 -19.98 -18.53
C ASP A 24 -16.04 -20.69 -17.25
N LEU A 25 -15.60 -21.95 -17.36
CA LEU A 25 -15.00 -22.70 -16.25
C LEU A 25 -13.64 -22.12 -15.81
N ILE A 26 -12.80 -21.75 -16.77
CA ILE A 26 -11.50 -21.10 -16.49
C ILE A 26 -11.73 -19.72 -15.86
N ALA A 27 -12.73 -18.95 -16.34
CA ALA A 27 -13.14 -17.68 -15.73
C ALA A 27 -13.77 -17.87 -14.34
N SER A 28 -14.43 -19.01 -14.08
CA SER A 28 -14.95 -19.38 -12.77
C SER A 28 -13.87 -19.80 -11.76
N ALA A 29 -12.64 -20.06 -12.21
CA ALA A 29 -11.52 -20.47 -11.36
C ALA A 29 -10.74 -19.28 -10.76
N HIS A 30 -11.21 -18.04 -10.93
CA HIS A 30 -10.54 -16.88 -10.35
C HIS A 30 -10.59 -16.91 -8.82
N ASP A 31 -9.41 -16.96 -8.20
CA ASP A 31 -9.21 -16.91 -6.74
C ASP A 31 -9.61 -15.55 -6.13
N VAL A 32 -9.81 -14.54 -6.99
CA VAL A 32 -10.25 -13.19 -6.65
C VAL A 32 -11.28 -12.72 -7.69
N ILE A 33 -12.47 -12.38 -7.23
CA ILE A 33 -13.58 -11.96 -8.11
C ILE A 33 -13.59 -10.43 -8.20
N PRO A 34 -13.36 -9.82 -9.37
CA PRO A 34 -13.51 -8.38 -9.52
C PRO A 34 -14.98 -7.99 -9.48
N VAL A 35 -15.31 -6.89 -8.81
CA VAL A 35 -16.66 -6.30 -8.76
C VAL A 35 -16.59 -4.78 -8.88
N ALA A 36 -17.59 -4.17 -9.48
CA ALA A 36 -17.62 -2.72 -9.68
C ALA A 36 -18.10 -1.96 -8.43
N ASN A 37 -18.87 -2.58 -7.52
CA ASN A 37 -19.45 -1.91 -6.37
C ASN A 37 -19.98 -2.88 -5.30
N ALA A 38 -20.48 -2.30 -4.19
CA ALA A 38 -21.00 -3.02 -3.04
C ALA A 38 -22.30 -3.82 -3.31
N THR A 39 -23.05 -3.47 -4.36
CA THR A 39 -24.25 -4.22 -4.76
C THR A 39 -23.86 -5.47 -5.53
N GLU A 40 -22.86 -5.36 -6.40
CA GLU A 40 -22.35 -6.48 -7.19
C GLU A 40 -21.66 -7.52 -6.28
N ARG A 41 -20.85 -7.10 -5.29
CA ARG A 41 -20.27 -8.05 -4.32
C ARG A 41 -21.33 -8.83 -3.56
N ALA A 42 -22.43 -8.18 -3.16
CA ALA A 42 -23.51 -8.85 -2.41
C ALA A 42 -24.22 -9.89 -3.28
N THR A 43 -24.43 -9.57 -4.56
CA THR A 43 -24.99 -10.50 -5.54
C THR A 43 -24.07 -11.70 -5.77
N VAL A 44 -22.76 -11.46 -5.88
CA VAL A 44 -21.75 -12.53 -6.02
C VAL A 44 -21.78 -13.47 -4.81
N LEU A 45 -21.79 -12.92 -3.59
CA LEU A 45 -21.86 -13.74 -2.37
C LEU A 45 -23.15 -14.56 -2.31
N ALA A 46 -24.30 -13.96 -2.61
CA ALA A 46 -25.58 -14.66 -2.64
C ALA A 46 -25.58 -15.81 -3.67
N GLY A 47 -25.01 -15.58 -4.85
CA GLY A 47 -24.86 -16.60 -5.89
C GLY A 47 -23.94 -17.75 -5.46
N LEU A 48 -22.82 -17.45 -4.81
CA LEU A 48 -21.88 -18.45 -4.32
C LEU A 48 -22.45 -19.28 -3.16
N VAL A 49 -23.17 -18.65 -2.22
CA VAL A 49 -23.87 -19.34 -1.13
C VAL A 49 -24.98 -20.24 -1.67
N ALA A 50 -25.77 -19.74 -2.64
CA ALA A 50 -26.78 -20.56 -3.33
C ALA A 50 -26.17 -21.74 -4.10
N ALA A 51 -24.94 -21.60 -4.59
CA ALA A 51 -24.17 -22.68 -5.22
C ALA A 51 -23.48 -23.63 -4.20
N GLY A 52 -23.70 -23.43 -2.90
CA GLY A 52 -23.21 -24.31 -1.83
C GLY A 52 -21.84 -23.93 -1.27
N ARG A 53 -21.27 -22.78 -1.62
CA ARG A 53 -20.04 -22.28 -0.99
C ARG A 53 -20.36 -21.74 0.40
N ASN A 54 -19.69 -22.26 1.43
CA ASN A 54 -19.81 -21.75 2.80
C ASN A 54 -18.66 -20.77 3.11
N PRO A 55 -18.93 -19.46 3.23
CA PRO A 55 -17.90 -18.44 3.49
C PRO A 55 -17.14 -18.66 4.81
N ALA A 56 -17.75 -19.30 5.80
CA ALA A 56 -17.12 -19.57 7.09
C ALA A 56 -15.97 -20.59 7.01
N ILE A 57 -15.98 -21.46 6.00
CA ILE A 57 -14.96 -22.51 5.81
C ILE A 57 -14.11 -22.21 4.56
N ALA A 58 -14.69 -21.53 3.57
CA ALA A 58 -14.03 -21.11 2.34
C ALA A 58 -14.30 -19.63 2.09
N PRO A 59 -13.47 -18.73 2.65
CA PRO A 59 -13.66 -17.28 2.52
C PRO A 59 -13.78 -16.86 1.06
N VAL A 60 -14.57 -15.81 0.83
CA VAL A 60 -14.76 -15.22 -0.49
C VAL A 60 -13.95 -13.92 -0.54
N TYR A 61 -13.03 -13.85 -1.51
CA TYR A 61 -12.23 -12.66 -1.78
C TYR A 61 -12.73 -11.96 -3.04
N VAL A 62 -12.99 -10.67 -2.90
CA VAL A 62 -13.50 -9.83 -3.97
C VAL A 62 -12.66 -8.57 -4.06
N ASP A 63 -12.27 -8.19 -5.28
CA ASP A 63 -11.62 -6.91 -5.53
C ASP A 63 -12.68 -5.92 -6.01
N GLN A 64 -13.04 -4.97 -5.16
CA GLN A 64 -14.04 -3.96 -5.44
C GLN A 64 -13.38 -2.66 -5.94
N LEU A 65 -13.83 -2.18 -7.09
CA LEU A 65 -13.37 -0.91 -7.67
C LEU A 65 -14.22 0.27 -7.16
N ASP A 66 -14.06 0.63 -5.88
CA ASP A 66 -14.75 1.79 -5.32
C ASP A 66 -13.94 3.07 -5.49
N VAL A 67 -14.55 4.09 -6.10
CA VAL A 67 -14.02 5.47 -6.16
C VAL A 67 -12.56 5.54 -6.69
N GLY A 68 -12.23 4.69 -7.66
CA GLY A 68 -10.90 4.65 -8.29
C GLY A 68 -9.81 3.92 -7.48
N LEU A 69 -10.15 3.30 -6.36
CA LEU A 69 -9.29 2.41 -5.59
C LEU A 69 -9.77 0.96 -5.73
N VAL A 70 -8.83 0.03 -5.87
CA VAL A 70 -9.13 -1.40 -5.71
C VAL A 70 -9.08 -1.70 -4.21
N LEU A 71 -10.23 -1.97 -3.61
CA LEU A 71 -10.35 -2.45 -2.25
C LEU A 71 -10.51 -3.96 -2.29
N ARG A 72 -9.67 -4.69 -1.54
CA ARG A 72 -9.87 -6.13 -1.40
C ARG A 72 -10.82 -6.36 -0.24
N ASN A 73 -11.93 -7.03 -0.50
CA ASN A 73 -12.94 -7.34 0.48
C ASN A 73 -12.93 -8.86 0.73
N VAL A 74 -13.03 -9.23 1.99
CA VAL A 74 -13.16 -10.63 2.42
C VAL A 74 -14.44 -10.77 3.22
N THR A 75 -15.13 -11.88 3.00
CA THR A 75 -16.20 -12.31 3.90
C THR A 75 -15.98 -13.74 4.36
N THR A 76 -16.22 -13.95 5.65
CA THR A 76 -16.28 -15.26 6.31
C THR A 76 -17.70 -15.60 6.74
N SER A 77 -18.70 -14.84 6.26
CA SER A 77 -20.11 -15.02 6.60
C SER A 77 -21.01 -14.72 5.39
N ASP A 78 -22.31 -14.98 5.54
CA ASP A 78 -23.28 -14.74 4.46
C ASP A 78 -23.74 -13.26 4.37
N ALA A 79 -23.21 -12.38 5.23
CA ALA A 79 -23.69 -11.00 5.35
C ALA A 79 -22.61 -9.92 5.59
N ASN A 80 -21.54 -10.24 6.33
CA ASN A 80 -20.57 -9.23 6.79
C ASN A 80 -19.29 -9.24 5.95
N TRP A 81 -18.98 -8.08 5.37
CA TRP A 81 -17.75 -7.86 4.61
C TRP A 81 -16.73 -7.11 5.46
N ALA A 82 -15.52 -7.65 5.54
CA ALA A 82 -14.35 -6.93 6.00
C ALA A 82 -13.58 -6.39 4.80
N THR A 83 -13.33 -5.09 4.76
CA THR A 83 -12.36 -4.53 3.82
C THR A 83 -10.97 -4.88 4.34
N ILE A 84 -10.20 -5.63 3.56
CA ILE A 84 -8.76 -5.70 3.71
C ILE A 84 -8.26 -4.32 3.30
N ALA A 85 -8.08 -3.46 4.29
CA ALA A 85 -7.69 -2.09 4.06
C ALA A 85 -6.34 -2.06 3.34
N ASN A 86 -6.36 -1.65 2.07
CA ASN A 86 -5.19 -1.07 1.44
C ASN A 86 -5.04 0.30 2.10
N ASP A 87 -4.24 0.38 3.16
CA ASP A 87 -3.93 1.63 3.86
C ASP A 87 -3.02 2.48 2.95
N SER A 88 -3.59 2.97 1.85
CA SER A 88 -2.93 3.72 0.78
C SER A 88 -3.43 5.15 0.84
N THR A 89 -2.57 6.05 1.30
CA THR A 89 -2.87 7.47 1.39
C THR A 89 -2.26 8.20 0.20
N ALA A 90 -2.90 9.31 -0.21
CA ALA A 90 -2.27 10.24 -1.15
C ALA A 90 -0.96 10.80 -0.57
N TRP A 91 -0.06 11.25 -1.45
CA TRP A 91 1.13 12.00 -1.04
C TRP A 91 0.71 13.33 -0.42
N THR A 92 1.19 13.59 0.78
CA THR A 92 0.93 14.82 1.53
C THR A 92 2.22 15.62 1.68
N THR A 93 2.18 16.90 1.32
CA THR A 93 3.30 17.82 1.52
C THR A 93 3.33 18.26 2.99
N PRO A 94 4.42 17.99 3.74
CA PRO A 94 4.53 18.45 5.11
C PRO A 94 4.79 19.95 5.19
N THR A 95 4.33 20.58 6.27
CA THR A 95 4.76 21.93 6.64
C THR A 95 6.15 21.85 7.28
N LEU A 96 7.16 22.38 6.57
CA LEU A 96 8.52 22.46 7.09
C LEU A 96 8.63 23.56 8.16
N VAL A 97 9.42 23.31 9.21
CA VAL A 97 9.63 24.22 10.34
C VAL A 97 11.11 24.53 10.54
N ASN A 98 11.45 25.38 11.51
CA ASN A 98 12.85 25.66 11.91
C ASN A 98 13.79 26.07 10.76
N GLY A 99 13.28 26.85 9.80
CA GLY A 99 14.07 27.35 8.67
C GLY A 99 14.36 26.30 7.59
N TRP A 100 13.81 25.08 7.69
CA TRP A 100 13.86 24.11 6.61
C TRP A 100 13.01 24.57 5.43
N LEU A 101 13.58 24.47 4.24
CA LEU A 101 12.95 24.85 2.98
C LEU A 101 12.92 23.67 2.01
N VAL A 102 11.97 23.72 1.08
CA VAL A 102 11.91 22.78 -0.04
C VAL A 102 13.14 22.95 -0.92
N TYR A 103 13.79 21.85 -1.27
CA TYR A 103 14.83 21.84 -2.31
C TYR A 103 14.15 21.58 -3.66
N SER A 104 13.80 22.65 -4.38
CA SER A 104 12.99 22.62 -5.60
C SER A 104 13.78 22.66 -6.91
N ASN A 105 15.07 22.28 -6.90
CA ASN A 105 15.85 22.23 -8.13
C ASN A 105 15.51 20.94 -8.89
N PRO A 106 15.18 20.99 -10.19
CA PRO A 106 15.13 19.78 -11.01
C PRO A 106 16.50 19.07 -11.01
N PRO A 107 16.57 17.73 -10.99
CA PRO A 107 15.48 16.75 -11.14
C PRO A 107 14.85 16.26 -9.82
N TYR A 108 15.03 16.98 -8.71
CA TYR A 108 14.66 16.51 -7.38
C TYR A 108 13.18 16.79 -7.07
N GLU A 109 12.52 15.83 -6.39
CA GLU A 109 11.12 15.93 -6.00
C GLU A 109 10.94 16.75 -4.70
N SER A 110 9.76 17.36 -4.55
CA SER A 110 9.40 18.09 -3.32
C SER A 110 9.16 17.14 -2.14
N PRO A 111 9.42 17.57 -0.89
CA PRO A 111 9.23 16.74 0.27
C PRO A 111 7.77 16.33 0.42
N ALA A 112 7.53 15.04 0.65
CA ALA A 112 6.19 14.50 0.85
C ALA A 112 6.25 13.23 1.71
N TYR A 113 5.11 12.86 2.29
CA TYR A 113 4.94 11.57 2.97
C TYR A 113 3.63 10.90 2.55
N ARG A 114 3.59 9.57 2.63
CA ARG A 114 2.37 8.78 2.52
C ARG A 114 2.47 7.50 3.34
N LYS A 115 1.36 6.82 3.54
CA LYS A 115 1.29 5.48 4.08
C LYS A 115 0.75 4.53 3.02
N LEU A 116 1.37 3.36 2.90
CA LEU A 116 0.96 2.28 2.02
C LEU A 116 1.07 0.97 2.81
N ASN A 117 -0.05 0.30 3.06
CA ASN A 117 -0.12 -0.99 3.74
C ASN A 117 0.59 -0.98 5.11
N GLY A 118 0.34 0.05 5.92
CA GLY A 118 0.96 0.19 7.23
C GLY A 118 2.45 0.57 7.20
N VAL A 119 3.03 0.88 6.04
CA VAL A 119 4.39 1.40 5.91
C VAL A 119 4.34 2.85 5.48
N VAL A 120 5.02 3.72 6.23
CA VAL A 120 5.16 5.14 5.90
C VAL A 120 6.37 5.30 4.99
N TYR A 121 6.18 6.07 3.94
CA TYR A 121 7.21 6.42 2.96
C TYR A 121 7.40 7.93 2.95
N LEU A 122 8.66 8.33 2.92
CA LEU A 122 9.06 9.72 2.73
C LEU A 122 9.67 9.89 1.32
N ALA A 123 9.47 11.09 0.78
CA ALA A 123 9.94 11.51 -0.53
C ALA A 123 10.57 12.90 -0.43
N GLY A 124 11.37 13.23 -1.43
CA GLY A 124 11.87 14.57 -1.67
C GLY A 124 13.08 15.02 -0.89
N PHE A 125 13.43 16.28 -1.14
CA PHE A 125 14.64 16.92 -0.65
C PHE A 125 14.32 18.24 0.05
N ILE A 126 15.10 18.52 1.08
CA ILE A 126 15.02 19.74 1.91
C ILE A 126 16.37 20.45 1.96
N LYS A 127 16.39 21.71 2.37
CA LYS A 127 17.61 22.52 2.53
C LYS A 127 17.51 23.59 3.61
N SER A 128 18.63 24.25 3.87
CA SER A 128 18.80 25.51 4.62
C SER A 128 18.55 25.46 6.13
N GLY A 129 17.80 24.49 6.65
CA GLY A 129 17.57 24.37 8.08
C GLY A 129 18.83 23.94 8.85
N SER A 130 18.72 23.90 10.18
CA SER A 130 19.74 23.38 11.08
C SER A 130 19.38 21.97 11.57
N THR A 131 20.29 21.31 12.28
CA THR A 131 19.97 20.09 13.04
C THR A 131 18.74 20.31 13.93
N GLY A 132 17.91 19.28 14.05
CA GLY A 132 16.62 19.33 14.72
C GLY A 132 15.42 19.06 13.79
N THR A 133 14.23 19.38 14.27
CA THR A 133 12.96 19.04 13.63
C THR A 133 12.80 19.71 12.26
N ILE A 134 12.52 18.89 11.25
CA ILE A 134 12.18 19.29 9.89
C ILE A 134 10.68 19.53 9.78
N PHE A 135 9.88 18.55 10.22
CA PHE A 135 8.42 18.61 10.34
C PHE A 135 7.94 17.50 11.30
N THR A 136 6.64 17.47 11.59
CA THR A 136 6.03 16.47 12.48
C THR A 136 4.99 15.65 11.72
N LEU A 137 5.06 14.33 11.85
CA LEU A 137 4.09 13.40 11.30
C LEU A 137 2.81 13.36 12.17
N PRO A 138 1.62 13.33 11.56
CA PRO A 138 0.37 13.14 12.29
C PRO A 138 0.30 11.72 12.90
N ALA A 139 -0.59 11.55 13.88
CA ALA A 139 -0.90 10.24 14.44
C ALA A 139 -1.33 9.25 13.33
N GLY A 140 -0.94 7.99 13.45
CA GLY A 140 -1.14 6.95 12.43
C GLY A 140 -0.10 6.93 11.31
N PHE A 141 0.85 7.87 11.29
CA PHE A 141 2.01 7.90 10.39
C PHE A 141 3.36 7.83 11.13
N ARG A 142 3.32 7.64 12.45
CA ARG A 142 4.53 7.64 13.31
C ARG A 142 5.03 6.21 13.47
N PRO A 143 6.33 5.98 13.70
CA PRO A 143 6.83 4.65 14.02
C PRO A 143 6.56 4.30 15.49
N THR A 144 6.45 3.00 15.80
CA THR A 144 6.35 2.54 17.20
C THR A 144 7.65 2.75 17.99
N LYS A 145 8.80 2.69 17.33
CA LYS A 145 10.13 2.91 17.92
C LYS A 145 10.89 3.94 17.10
N VAL A 146 11.87 4.61 17.71
CA VAL A 146 12.70 5.58 16.98
C VAL A 146 13.34 4.90 15.78
N ALA A 147 13.13 5.47 14.60
CA ALA A 147 13.69 4.96 13.36
C ALA A 147 14.76 5.92 12.86
N THR A 148 15.98 5.43 12.67
CA THR A 148 17.15 6.25 12.32
C THR A 148 17.71 5.80 10.98
N PHE A 149 17.98 6.76 10.11
CA PHE A 149 18.39 6.51 8.72
C PHE A 149 19.60 7.37 8.37
N VAL A 150 20.58 6.76 7.70
CA VAL A 150 21.66 7.53 7.05
C VAL A 150 21.18 7.89 5.66
N VAL A 151 21.20 9.19 5.36
CA VAL A 151 20.73 9.74 4.08
C VAL A 151 21.81 10.55 3.40
N ALA A 152 21.70 10.68 2.08
CA ALA A 152 22.55 11.59 1.32
C ALA A 152 22.29 13.04 1.72
N SER A 153 23.36 13.80 1.94
CA SER A 153 23.29 15.19 2.36
C SER A 153 24.52 15.96 1.89
N GLY A 154 24.34 16.94 1.01
CA GLY A 154 25.45 17.67 0.40
C GLY A 154 26.36 16.73 -0.40
N THR A 155 27.66 16.71 -0.08
CA THR A 155 28.65 15.77 -0.65
C THR A 155 28.90 14.55 0.25
N GLY A 156 28.17 14.45 1.37
CA GLY A 156 28.33 13.40 2.36
C GLY A 156 26.98 12.86 2.84
N SER A 157 26.84 12.73 4.16
CA SER A 157 25.68 12.09 4.76
C SER A 157 25.10 12.86 5.94
N ALA A 158 23.83 12.60 6.24
CA ALA A 158 23.17 13.04 7.45
C ALA A 158 22.47 11.84 8.10
N VAL A 159 22.22 11.96 9.40
CA VAL A 159 21.38 11.04 10.15
C VAL A 159 20.02 11.70 10.32
N VAL A 160 18.98 11.10 9.76
CA VAL A 160 17.59 11.50 9.96
C VAL A 160 16.94 10.52 10.94
N ALA A 161 16.38 11.04 12.02
CA ALA A 161 15.63 10.27 12.99
C ALA A 161 14.14 10.61 12.90
N VAL A 162 13.30 9.60 13.06
CA VAL A 162 11.85 9.73 13.19
C VAL A 162 11.46 9.23 14.57
N ASN A 163 10.95 10.15 15.39
CA ASN A 163 10.66 9.86 16.79
C ASN A 163 9.42 8.98 16.96
N SER A 164 9.52 8.03 17.89
CA SER A 164 8.42 7.18 18.37
C SER A 164 7.36 8.00 19.10
N THR A 165 6.17 7.40 19.27
CA THR A 165 5.06 7.89 20.11
C THR A 165 5.23 7.77 21.62
N THR A 166 6.41 7.32 22.06
CA THR A 166 6.76 7.20 23.48
C THR A 166 7.72 8.29 23.96
N LEU A 167 8.00 9.29 23.11
CA LEU A 167 9.00 10.31 23.40
C LEU A 167 8.36 11.68 23.62
N PRO A 168 9.02 12.61 24.33
CA PRO A 168 8.52 13.98 24.49
C PRO A 168 8.39 14.78 23.17
N ALA A 169 8.72 14.18 22.02
CA ALA A 169 8.80 14.81 20.70
C ALA A 169 8.24 13.87 19.61
N ASP A 170 7.03 13.34 19.83
CA ASP A 170 6.40 12.30 19.02
C ASP A 170 6.25 12.66 17.54
N GLY A 171 6.62 11.73 16.65
CA GLY A 171 6.42 11.86 15.20
C GLY A 171 7.30 12.91 14.53
N GLN A 172 8.20 13.56 15.25
CA GLN A 172 9.15 14.50 14.66
C GLN A 172 10.11 13.77 13.72
N VAL A 173 10.17 14.25 12.49
CA VAL A 173 11.21 13.90 11.52
C VAL A 173 12.30 14.96 11.65
N GLN A 174 13.51 14.56 12.02
CA GLN A 174 14.59 15.49 12.39
C GLN A 174 15.94 15.08 11.81
N VAL A 175 16.76 16.07 11.46
CA VAL A 175 18.19 15.83 11.23
C VAL A 175 18.88 15.77 12.58
N ALA A 176 19.29 14.56 12.99
CA ALA A 176 19.96 14.33 14.27
C ALA A 176 21.43 14.77 14.23
N ALA A 177 22.13 14.49 13.13
CA ALA A 177 23.53 14.85 12.95
C ALA A 177 23.92 14.87 11.47
N TYR A 178 25.03 15.55 11.16
CA TYR A 178 25.72 15.42 9.87
C TYR A 178 26.93 14.51 10.02
N GLY A 179 27.12 13.61 9.06
CA GLY A 179 28.34 12.84 8.90
C GLY A 179 29.43 13.66 8.17
N SER A 180 30.58 13.03 7.94
CA SER A 180 31.67 13.66 7.16
C SER A 180 31.17 14.10 5.78
N GLY A 181 31.46 15.35 5.40
CA GLY A 181 31.00 15.97 4.15
C GLY A 181 29.49 16.31 4.10
N GLY A 182 28.74 16.01 5.17
CA GLY A 182 27.31 16.32 5.28
C GLY A 182 27.05 17.82 5.42
N SER A 183 25.98 18.31 4.80
CA SER A 183 25.55 19.71 4.95
C SER A 183 24.04 19.89 4.71
N ASN A 184 23.52 21.05 5.11
CA ASN A 184 22.13 21.43 4.86
C ASN A 184 21.89 21.99 3.44
N ALA A 185 22.86 21.88 2.52
CA ALA A 185 22.71 22.35 1.14
C ALA A 185 21.62 21.57 0.38
N ASN A 186 21.57 20.26 0.63
CA ASN A 186 20.49 19.36 0.26
C ASN A 186 20.48 18.20 1.28
N VAL A 187 19.32 17.74 1.70
CA VAL A 187 19.16 16.54 2.53
C VAL A 187 18.05 15.71 1.92
N SER A 188 18.35 14.44 1.63
CA SER A 188 17.38 13.49 1.07
C SER A 188 16.47 12.95 2.16
N LEU A 189 15.16 13.01 1.95
CA LEU A 189 14.16 12.24 2.70
C LEU A 189 13.70 11.01 1.92
N ARG A 190 13.98 10.97 0.61
CA ARG A 190 13.69 9.84 -0.25
C ARG A 190 14.42 8.59 0.23
N GLY A 191 13.70 7.47 0.26
CA GLY A 191 14.23 6.18 0.69
C GLY A 191 14.01 5.88 2.18
N ILE A 192 13.60 6.87 2.97
CA ILE A 192 13.17 6.60 4.35
C ILE A 192 11.79 5.93 4.31
N SER A 193 11.72 4.74 4.90
CA SER A 193 10.46 4.04 5.12
C SER A 193 10.48 3.25 6.42
N PHE A 194 9.34 3.15 7.08
CA PHE A 194 9.20 2.44 8.36
C PHE A 194 7.75 1.99 8.60
N PRO A 195 7.54 0.94 9.40
CA PRO A 195 6.20 0.55 9.85
C PRO A 195 5.54 1.66 10.66
N ALA A 196 4.30 2.00 10.33
CA ALA A 196 3.45 2.88 11.13
C ALA A 196 3.02 2.19 12.43
N GLU A 197 2.67 3.01 13.41
CA GLU A 197 1.96 2.57 14.60
C GLU A 197 0.59 1.95 14.24
N VAL A 198 0.17 1.04 15.12
CA VAL A 198 -1.09 0.29 15.03
C VAL A 198 -2.13 0.94 15.92
#